data_AF-A0A2D8BD48-F1
#
_entry.id   AF-A0A2D8BD48-F1
#
_cell.length_a   1.000
_cell.length_b   1.000
_cell.length_c   1.000
_cell.angle_alpha   90.00
_cell.angle_beta   90.00
_cell.angle_gamma   90.00
#
_symmetry.space_group_name_H-M   'P 1'
#
loop_
_entity.id
_entity.type
_entity.pdbx_description
1 polymer ?
#
loop_
_entity_poly.entity_id
_entity_poly.type
_entity_poly.pdbx_seq_one_letter_code
_entity_poly.pdbx_strand_id
1 'polypeptide(L)'
;MSGGRIAGEQGKTPGMAGRALALLQDAGPGRNGRWALLALVALAAWLGLEQLSAQLWFLPAGLRLAMLWLTPSRRWGWLGAAEVLAQATKSVVLGYPLFTFTFLAVCVAPWLVYAAVVYLLRGSQPAPPPDSPTRMLLLLLAGLLGAAGVSPLLWMFLVTYPMTTADSLASMFAFMYGDLIGQIVLAPLLIAFLHGGLRRPGRSGLLRDLGLVLVVALGVFLVLQAYADLAMYVLLLAFAPLFYLGFRHGWEGGALATTLLGGVIQGLVQLGFLTVNVTMLQLVLAVVGGGALVLGAASTALRRSHEILAQRHQELASKTTELEQLAAELGQVGQRLARLEEQGQRELASELEYELGHAIHALGTRISLAFRDVRDEQGTRLLESLREQVREIQDSLRRALRQLRPPQLDTHGLRQALETGPLHEMLDDSGVVFEPVFEGPVDALGEDARTTVYRICQAAVREAVRLEMVRRFAMRLEVLANGEDGFTVDLAMDLEFSTYTQHLPTLQVVPAIKDRVLAVQGSYLLEPLVHGHRHSVHFVAR
;
A
#
# COMPACT_ATOMS: atom_id res chain seq x y z
N MET A 1 6.20 -23.64 23.39
CA MET A 1 5.25 -24.37 22.51
C MET A 1 4.32 -23.34 21.86
N SER A 2 3.76 -23.66 20.70
CA SER A 2 2.93 -22.82 19.82
C SER A 2 3.70 -21.97 18.80
N GLY A 3 4.16 -22.66 17.75
CA GLY A 3 4.49 -22.05 16.46
C GLY A 3 3.25 -22.12 15.56
N GLY A 4 2.72 -20.96 15.20
CA GLY A 4 1.67 -20.83 14.19
C GLY A 4 2.22 -21.13 12.80
N ARG A 5 1.79 -22.27 12.24
CA ARG A 5 1.96 -22.61 10.82
C ARG A 5 1.04 -21.71 10.00
N ILE A 6 1.62 -20.86 9.16
CA ILE A 6 0.91 -20.32 7.99
C ILE A 6 1.19 -21.28 6.84
N ALA A 7 0.20 -22.12 6.55
CA ALA A 7 0.14 -22.96 5.37
C ALA A 7 -0.62 -22.18 4.28
N GLY A 8 -0.13 -22.23 3.03
CA GLY A 8 -1.00 -21.92 1.90
C GLY A 8 -0.41 -21.31 0.62
N GLU A 9 0.87 -21.50 0.26
CA GLU A 9 1.25 -21.45 -1.16
C GLU A 9 1.46 -22.89 -1.67
N GLN A 10 0.40 -23.45 -2.22
CA GLN A 10 0.40 -24.77 -2.84
C GLN A 10 1.20 -24.74 -4.16
N GLY A 11 2.30 -25.49 -4.18
CA GLY A 11 2.48 -26.55 -5.18
C GLY A 11 2.72 -26.16 -6.64
N LYS A 12 3.76 -25.37 -6.94
CA LYS A 12 4.52 -25.59 -8.19
C LYS A 12 5.82 -26.29 -7.83
N THR A 13 5.97 -27.56 -8.25
CA THR A 13 7.28 -28.21 -8.21
C THR A 13 8.29 -27.29 -8.88
N PRO A 14 9.39 -26.91 -8.23
CA PRO A 14 10.38 -26.05 -8.85
C PRO A 14 10.84 -26.74 -10.14
N GLY A 15 10.77 -26.03 -11.27
CA GLY A 15 11.33 -26.50 -12.53
C GLY A 15 12.82 -26.83 -12.37
N MET A 16 13.42 -27.53 -13.34
CA MET A 16 14.83 -27.96 -13.24
C MET A 16 15.79 -26.84 -12.79
N ALA A 17 15.61 -25.61 -13.29
CA ALA A 17 16.38 -24.43 -12.89
C ALA A 17 16.21 -24.05 -11.41
N GLY A 18 14.98 -24.06 -10.89
CA GLY A 18 14.70 -23.78 -9.47
C GLY A 18 15.25 -24.85 -8.54
N ARG A 19 15.26 -26.13 -8.97
CA ARG A 19 15.95 -27.21 -8.22
C ARG A 19 17.46 -27.01 -8.22
N ALA A 20 18.05 -26.62 -9.35
CA ALA A 20 19.48 -26.34 -9.45
C ALA A 20 19.89 -25.13 -8.57
N LEU A 21 19.10 -24.05 -8.57
CA LEU A 21 19.34 -22.89 -7.70
C LEU A 21 19.24 -23.25 -6.22
N ALA A 22 18.22 -24.02 -5.81
CA ALA A 22 18.09 -24.48 -4.44
C ALA A 22 19.27 -25.36 -3.99
N LEU A 23 19.83 -26.16 -4.90
CA LEU A 23 21.04 -26.94 -4.63
C LEU A 23 22.29 -26.06 -4.47
N LEU A 24 22.43 -25.01 -5.29
CA LEU A 24 23.54 -24.05 -5.21
C LEU A 24 23.49 -23.16 -3.97
N GLN A 25 22.28 -22.86 -3.46
CA GLN A 25 22.08 -22.03 -2.28
C GLN A 25 22.03 -22.83 -0.96
N ASP A 26 22.14 -24.15 -1.01
CA ASP A 26 22.10 -25.00 0.18
C ASP A 26 23.34 -24.82 1.08
N ALA A 27 23.11 -24.24 2.27
CA ALA A 27 24.13 -23.99 3.28
C ALA A 27 24.24 -25.10 4.36
N GLY A 28 23.43 -26.17 4.26
CA GLY A 28 23.37 -27.22 5.27
C GLY A 28 24.69 -28.03 5.41
N PRO A 29 25.10 -28.41 6.64
CA PRO A 29 26.23 -29.32 6.86
C PRO A 29 25.90 -30.74 6.37
N GLY A 30 26.92 -31.51 5.93
CA GLY A 30 26.79 -32.96 5.67
C GLY A 30 26.51 -33.42 4.23
N ARG A 31 26.48 -32.53 3.23
CA ARG A 31 26.17 -32.88 1.81
C ARG A 31 27.36 -32.81 0.84
N ASN A 32 28.54 -33.28 1.25
CA ASN A 32 29.78 -33.13 0.47
C ASN A 32 29.73 -33.85 -0.89
N GLY A 33 29.07 -35.00 -1.01
CA GLY A 33 28.94 -35.72 -2.29
C GLY A 33 28.19 -34.93 -3.38
N ARG A 34 27.19 -34.12 -3.01
CA ARG A 34 26.46 -33.26 -3.97
C ARG A 34 27.31 -32.08 -4.44
N TRP A 35 28.08 -31.50 -3.52
CA TRP A 35 29.02 -30.43 -3.85
C TRP A 35 30.22 -30.92 -4.67
N ALA A 36 30.63 -32.18 -4.50
CA ALA A 36 31.61 -32.81 -5.39
C ALA A 36 31.06 -32.96 -6.82
N LEU A 37 29.80 -33.37 -6.99
CA LEU A 37 29.16 -33.41 -8.32
C LEU A 37 29.05 -32.00 -8.94
N LEU A 38 28.64 -31.00 -8.15
CA LEU A 38 28.58 -29.60 -8.62
C LEU A 38 29.97 -29.08 -8.99
N ALA A 39 31.02 -29.43 -8.23
CA ALA A 39 32.40 -29.09 -8.56
C ALA A 39 32.84 -29.75 -9.88
N LEU A 40 32.49 -31.02 -10.13
CA LEU A 40 32.76 -31.68 -11.41
C LEU A 40 32.03 -31.00 -12.58
N VAL A 41 30.78 -30.61 -12.39
CA VAL A 41 30.02 -29.85 -13.40
C VAL A 41 30.66 -28.47 -13.64
N ALA A 42 31.08 -27.77 -12.58
CA ALA A 42 31.77 -26.49 -12.69
C ALA A 42 33.13 -26.62 -13.40
N LEU A 43 33.88 -27.69 -13.14
CA LEU A 43 35.13 -28.02 -13.83
C LEU A 43 34.89 -28.26 -15.32
N ALA A 44 33.90 -29.10 -15.68
CA ALA A 44 33.56 -29.37 -17.07
C ALA A 44 33.07 -28.11 -17.79
N ALA A 45 32.27 -27.29 -17.12
CA ALA A 45 31.81 -26.00 -17.65
C ALA A 45 32.98 -25.03 -17.86
N TRP A 46 33.93 -24.97 -16.93
CA TRP A 46 35.13 -24.15 -17.07
C TRP A 46 35.95 -24.57 -18.30
N LEU A 47 36.24 -25.87 -18.46
CA LEU A 47 36.97 -26.38 -19.62
C LEU A 47 36.24 -26.09 -20.95
N GLY A 48 34.92 -26.26 -20.99
CA GLY A 48 34.13 -25.97 -22.18
C GLY A 48 34.08 -24.48 -22.53
N LEU A 49 33.92 -23.60 -21.53
CA LEU A 49 33.87 -22.15 -21.74
C LEU A 49 35.23 -21.56 -22.11
N GLU A 50 36.31 -22.17 -21.64
CA GLU A 50 37.66 -21.78 -22.03
C GLU A 50 37.91 -22.03 -23.52
N GLN A 51 37.44 -23.14 -24.08
CA GLN A 51 37.53 -23.42 -25.53
C GLN A 51 36.74 -22.42 -26.39
N LEU A 52 35.71 -21.79 -25.81
CA LEU A 52 34.91 -20.73 -26.44
C LEU A 52 35.47 -19.32 -26.16
N SER A 53 36.49 -19.22 -25.31
CA SER A 53 37.15 -17.96 -25.00
C SER A 53 38.11 -17.59 -26.11
N ALA A 54 38.23 -16.29 -26.37
CA ALA A 54 38.94 -15.78 -27.52
C ALA A 54 39.35 -14.32 -27.27
N GLN A 55 39.81 -13.63 -28.31
CA GLN A 55 40.32 -12.27 -28.17
C GLN A 55 39.30 -11.26 -27.62
N LEU A 56 37.99 -11.46 -27.88
CA LEU A 56 36.95 -10.55 -27.37
C LEU A 56 36.66 -10.76 -25.88
N TRP A 57 36.69 -12.00 -25.39
CA TRP A 57 36.18 -12.35 -24.06
C TRP A 57 36.92 -13.52 -23.40
N PHE A 58 36.85 -13.56 -22.07
CA PHE A 58 37.24 -14.70 -21.27
C PHE A 58 36.04 -15.19 -20.46
N LEU A 59 35.28 -16.13 -21.03
CA LEU A 59 34.03 -16.62 -20.45
C LEU A 59 34.17 -17.25 -19.06
N PRO A 60 35.27 -17.93 -18.70
CA PRO A 60 35.44 -18.46 -17.34
C PRO A 60 35.39 -17.40 -16.24
N ALA A 61 35.77 -16.14 -16.50
CA ALA A 61 35.60 -15.05 -15.53
C ALA A 61 34.11 -14.79 -15.21
N GLY A 62 33.22 -14.91 -16.20
CA GLY A 62 31.79 -14.79 -15.96
C GLY A 62 31.18 -15.98 -15.23
N LEU A 63 31.67 -17.20 -15.47
CA LEU A 63 31.29 -18.37 -14.69
C LEU A 63 31.72 -18.20 -13.23
N ARG A 64 32.97 -17.76 -13.00
CA ARG A 64 33.52 -17.46 -11.68
C ARG A 64 32.66 -16.45 -10.93
N LEU A 65 32.38 -15.30 -11.55
CA LEU A 65 31.56 -14.26 -10.93
C LEU A 65 30.15 -14.78 -10.60
N ALA A 66 29.48 -15.48 -11.52
CA ALA A 66 28.15 -16.03 -11.29
C ALA A 66 28.13 -17.06 -10.15
N MET A 67 29.07 -18.01 -10.15
CA MET A 67 29.14 -19.06 -9.14
C MET A 67 29.46 -18.48 -7.76
N LEU A 68 30.41 -17.55 -7.67
CA LEU A 68 30.68 -16.83 -6.43
C LEU A 68 29.47 -16.04 -5.96
N TRP A 69 28.69 -15.43 -6.87
CA TRP A 69 27.51 -14.65 -6.55
C TRP A 69 26.31 -15.49 -6.06
N LEU A 70 26.13 -16.68 -6.61
CA LEU A 70 24.98 -17.55 -6.35
C LEU A 70 25.18 -18.52 -5.18
N THR A 71 26.44 -18.84 -4.85
CA THR A 71 26.75 -19.85 -3.83
C THR A 71 27.16 -19.22 -2.48
N PRO A 72 26.85 -19.87 -1.35
CA PRO A 72 27.25 -19.41 -0.03
C PRO A 72 28.78 -19.53 0.15
N SER A 73 29.39 -18.59 0.87
CA SER A 73 30.85 -18.52 0.99
C SER A 73 31.49 -19.77 1.60
N ARG A 74 30.75 -20.49 2.45
CA ARG A 74 31.18 -21.77 3.04
C ARG A 74 31.49 -22.87 2.01
N ARG A 75 30.96 -22.76 0.79
CA ARG A 75 31.09 -23.78 -0.26
C ARG A 75 32.02 -23.34 -1.39
N TRP A 76 32.54 -22.11 -1.35
CA TRP A 76 33.47 -21.60 -2.37
C TRP A 76 34.74 -22.43 -2.52
N GLY A 77 35.18 -23.13 -1.47
CA GLY A 77 36.32 -24.04 -1.55
C GLY A 77 36.14 -25.16 -2.59
N TRP A 78 34.92 -25.68 -2.75
CA TRP A 78 34.62 -26.70 -3.77
C TRP A 78 34.70 -26.14 -5.19
N LEU A 79 34.23 -24.91 -5.38
CA LEU A 79 34.27 -24.23 -6.67
C LEU A 79 35.70 -23.79 -7.04
N GLY A 80 36.45 -23.28 -6.07
CA GLY A 80 37.87 -22.95 -6.26
C GLY A 80 38.69 -24.18 -6.59
N ALA A 81 38.47 -25.30 -5.89
CA ALA A 81 39.11 -26.57 -6.21
C ALA A 81 38.77 -27.04 -7.63
N ALA A 82 37.51 -26.90 -8.07
CA ALA A 82 37.09 -27.24 -9.43
C ALA A 82 37.84 -26.41 -10.49
N GLU A 83 37.93 -25.09 -10.29
CA GLU A 83 38.60 -24.19 -11.22
C GLU A 83 40.12 -24.42 -11.27
N VAL A 84 40.76 -24.56 -10.11
CA VAL A 84 42.20 -24.86 -10.02
C VAL A 84 42.51 -26.22 -10.65
N LEU A 85 41.65 -27.23 -10.44
CA LEU A 85 41.82 -28.55 -11.05
C LEU A 85 41.62 -28.50 -12.58
N ALA A 86 40.67 -27.70 -13.06
CA ALA A 86 40.48 -27.48 -14.51
C ALA A 86 41.74 -26.87 -15.14
N GLN A 87 42.30 -25.84 -14.49
CA GLN A 87 43.52 -25.19 -14.95
C GLN A 87 44.75 -26.08 -14.81
N ALA A 88 44.86 -26.88 -13.75
CA ALA A 88 45.91 -27.88 -13.60
C ALA A 88 45.85 -28.93 -14.73
N THR A 89 44.65 -29.40 -15.07
CA THR A 89 44.44 -30.33 -16.19
C THR A 89 44.95 -29.72 -17.49
N LYS A 90 44.60 -28.46 -17.77
CA LYS A 90 45.08 -27.73 -18.93
C LYS A 90 46.61 -27.56 -18.93
N SER A 91 47.19 -27.15 -17.80
CA SER A 91 48.64 -26.99 -17.66
C SER A 91 49.38 -28.29 -17.92
N VAL A 92 48.89 -29.43 -17.43
CA VAL A 92 49.48 -30.76 -17.71
C VAL A 92 49.39 -31.10 -19.19
N VAL A 93 48.23 -30.88 -19.82
CA VAL A 93 48.03 -31.15 -21.26
C VAL A 93 48.97 -30.31 -22.13
N LEU A 94 49.24 -29.07 -21.73
CA LEU A 94 50.15 -28.14 -22.41
C LEU A 94 51.63 -28.31 -22.01
N GLY A 95 51.94 -29.23 -21.08
CA GLY A 95 53.31 -29.49 -20.62
C GLY A 95 53.88 -28.43 -19.65
N TYR A 96 53.05 -27.58 -19.05
CA TYR A 96 53.47 -26.59 -18.08
C TYR A 96 53.60 -27.17 -16.65
N PRO A 97 54.61 -26.73 -15.88
CA PRO A 97 54.83 -27.23 -14.52
C PRO A 97 53.81 -26.67 -13.52
N LEU A 98 53.21 -27.57 -12.72
CA LEU A 98 52.15 -27.23 -11.75
C LEU A 98 52.66 -26.57 -10.46
N PHE A 99 53.88 -26.87 -10.02
CA PHE A 99 54.41 -26.42 -8.73
C PHE A 99 55.32 -25.19 -8.90
N THR A 100 54.83 -24.16 -9.58
CA THR A 100 55.56 -22.91 -9.81
C THR A 100 54.83 -21.71 -9.22
N PHE A 101 55.58 -20.64 -8.91
CA PHE A 101 54.99 -19.37 -8.51
C PHE A 101 54.06 -18.81 -9.60
N THR A 102 54.40 -19.02 -10.88
CA THR A 102 53.56 -18.68 -12.03
C THR A 102 52.22 -19.40 -11.99
N PHE A 103 52.22 -20.72 -11.70
CA PHE A 103 50.96 -21.46 -11.55
C PHE A 103 50.11 -20.90 -10.40
N LEU A 104 50.71 -20.64 -9.23
CA LEU A 104 49.96 -20.07 -8.11
C LEU A 104 49.37 -18.68 -8.46
N ALA A 105 50.16 -17.83 -9.09
CA ALA A 105 49.77 -16.46 -9.44
C ALA A 105 48.73 -16.40 -10.58
N VAL A 106 48.83 -17.27 -11.57
CA VAL A 106 47.90 -17.26 -12.72
C VAL A 106 46.67 -18.11 -12.44
N CYS A 107 46.80 -19.20 -11.67
CA CYS A 107 45.73 -20.18 -11.54
C CYS A 107 44.94 -20.10 -10.22
N VAL A 108 45.60 -19.76 -9.12
CA VAL A 108 44.96 -19.76 -7.80
C VAL A 108 44.58 -18.35 -7.35
N ALA A 109 45.47 -17.39 -7.53
CA ALA A 109 45.27 -16.03 -7.07
C ALA A 109 44.05 -15.32 -7.70
N PRO A 110 43.71 -15.50 -9.01
CA PRO A 110 42.50 -14.89 -9.55
C PRO A 110 41.23 -15.34 -8.84
N TRP A 111 41.12 -16.62 -8.48
CA TRP A 111 39.98 -17.11 -7.71
C TRP A 111 39.88 -16.40 -6.35
N LEU A 112 41.01 -16.25 -5.65
CA LEU A 112 41.07 -15.57 -4.34
C LEU A 112 40.71 -14.09 -4.43
N VAL A 113 41.20 -13.38 -5.45
CA VAL A 113 40.89 -11.95 -5.66
C VAL A 113 39.39 -11.76 -5.88
N TYR A 114 38.79 -12.54 -6.79
CA TYR A 114 37.35 -12.46 -7.02
C TYR A 114 36.53 -12.86 -5.79
N ALA A 115 36.93 -13.92 -5.07
CA ALA A 115 36.27 -14.32 -3.84
C ALA A 115 36.31 -13.21 -2.78
N ALA A 116 37.46 -12.55 -2.60
CA ALA A 116 37.60 -11.44 -1.66
C ALA A 116 36.71 -10.25 -2.05
N VAL A 117 36.74 -9.83 -3.32
CA VAL A 117 35.91 -8.73 -3.83
C VAL A 117 34.42 -9.02 -3.66
N VAL A 118 33.96 -10.21 -4.07
CA VAL A 118 32.55 -10.61 -3.92
C VAL A 118 32.18 -10.71 -2.45
N TYR A 119 33.06 -11.21 -1.57
CA TYR A 119 32.78 -11.28 -0.14
C TYR A 119 32.58 -9.90 0.49
N LEU A 120 33.41 -8.92 0.11
CA LEU A 120 33.31 -7.55 0.61
C LEU A 120 32.03 -6.83 0.16
N LEU A 121 31.59 -7.05 -1.08
CA LEU A 121 30.43 -6.35 -1.65
C LEU A 121 29.09 -7.06 -1.39
N ARG A 122 29.08 -8.39 -1.43
CA ARG A 122 27.86 -9.23 -1.33
C ARG A 122 27.69 -9.86 0.05
N GLY A 123 28.79 -10.08 0.78
CA GLY A 123 28.78 -10.81 2.04
C GLY A 123 28.78 -12.34 1.89
N SER A 124 28.52 -13.03 3.01
CA SER A 124 28.63 -14.49 3.14
C SER A 124 27.45 -15.27 2.57
N GLN A 125 26.27 -14.65 2.49
CA GLN A 125 25.06 -15.28 1.98
C GLN A 125 24.87 -15.02 0.48
N PRO A 126 24.21 -15.94 -0.26
CA PRO A 126 23.80 -15.71 -1.63
C PRO A 126 22.94 -14.45 -1.74
N ALA A 127 23.20 -13.63 -2.76
CA ALA A 127 22.37 -12.46 -3.02
C ALA A 127 21.10 -12.84 -3.80
N PRO A 128 19.99 -12.09 -3.59
CA PRO A 128 18.81 -12.18 -4.45
C PRO A 128 19.16 -11.80 -5.91
N PRO A 129 18.27 -12.08 -6.88
CA PRO A 129 18.52 -11.74 -8.28
C PRO A 129 18.81 -10.23 -8.45
N PRO A 130 19.63 -9.84 -9.45
CA PRO A 130 19.99 -8.45 -9.73
C PRO A 130 18.85 -7.71 -10.47
N ASP A 131 17.67 -7.73 -9.87
CA ASP A 131 16.44 -7.15 -10.40
C ASP A 131 16.23 -5.68 -10.03
N SER A 132 17.10 -5.12 -9.20
CA SER A 132 17.18 -3.69 -8.90
C SER A 132 18.44 -3.06 -9.52
N PRO A 133 18.40 -1.76 -9.87
CA PRO A 133 19.58 -1.04 -10.38
C PRO A 133 20.77 -1.15 -9.44
N THR A 134 20.54 -1.03 -8.13
CA THR A 134 21.58 -1.10 -7.11
C THR A 134 22.27 -2.47 -7.08
N ARG A 135 21.49 -3.56 -7.14
CA ARG A 135 22.05 -4.93 -7.14
C ARG A 135 22.76 -5.24 -8.44
N MET A 136 22.24 -4.76 -9.57
CA MET A 136 22.91 -4.90 -10.87
C MET A 136 24.24 -4.14 -10.89
N LEU A 137 24.24 -2.90 -10.40
CA LEU A 137 25.48 -2.11 -10.25
C LEU A 137 26.48 -2.78 -9.32
N LEU A 138 26.05 -3.37 -8.20
CA LEU A 138 26.93 -4.12 -7.30
C LEU A 138 27.53 -5.36 -7.98
N LEU A 139 26.76 -6.10 -8.79
CA LEU A 139 27.26 -7.24 -9.57
C LEU A 139 28.32 -6.80 -10.58
N LEU A 140 28.04 -5.74 -11.35
CA LEU A 140 28.95 -5.20 -12.36
C LEU A 140 30.21 -4.61 -11.72
N LEU A 141 30.07 -3.93 -10.58
CA LEU A 141 31.20 -3.38 -9.82
C LEU A 141 32.08 -4.49 -9.25
N ALA A 142 31.49 -5.56 -8.71
CA ALA A 142 32.25 -6.72 -8.23
C ALA A 142 33.05 -7.37 -9.37
N GLY A 143 32.44 -7.48 -10.55
CA GLY A 143 33.11 -7.95 -11.75
C GLY A 143 34.28 -7.05 -12.17
N LEU A 144 34.04 -5.73 -12.26
CA LEU A 144 35.04 -4.74 -12.64
C LEU A 144 36.23 -4.72 -11.66
N LEU A 145 35.98 -4.70 -10.36
CA LEU A 145 37.04 -4.72 -9.34
C LEU A 145 37.81 -6.05 -9.34
N GLY A 146 37.12 -7.18 -9.58
CA GLY A 146 37.77 -8.47 -9.76
C GLY A 146 38.70 -8.48 -10.97
N ALA A 147 38.22 -8.03 -12.13
CA ALA A 147 39.02 -7.94 -13.36
C ALA A 147 40.20 -6.98 -13.21
N ALA A 148 39.98 -5.80 -12.62
CA ALA A 148 41.02 -4.80 -12.38
C ALA A 148 42.08 -5.28 -11.38
N GLY A 149 41.69 -6.07 -10.38
CA GLY A 149 42.64 -6.66 -9.42
C GLY A 149 43.47 -7.81 -10.01
N VAL A 150 42.89 -8.60 -10.92
CA VAL A 150 43.55 -9.76 -11.53
C VAL A 150 44.44 -9.37 -12.72
N SER A 151 44.05 -8.36 -13.49
CA SER A 151 44.77 -7.94 -14.70
C SER A 151 46.28 -7.66 -14.49
N PRO A 152 46.70 -6.86 -13.50
CA PRO A 152 48.13 -6.59 -13.24
C PRO A 152 48.91 -7.86 -12.92
N LEU A 153 48.29 -8.79 -12.20
CA LEU A 153 48.87 -10.05 -11.81
C LEU A 153 49.11 -10.95 -13.03
N LEU A 154 48.10 -11.07 -13.90
CA LEU A 154 48.23 -11.82 -15.15
C LEU A 154 49.29 -11.21 -16.07
N TRP A 155 49.31 -9.88 -16.20
CA TRP A 155 50.31 -9.18 -16.97
C TRP A 155 51.73 -9.50 -16.49
N MET A 156 51.99 -9.38 -15.19
CA MET A 156 53.30 -9.59 -14.59
C MET A 156 53.87 -11.00 -14.82
N PHE A 157 53.01 -12.02 -14.93
CA PHE A 157 53.44 -13.42 -15.04
C PHE A 157 53.30 -14.02 -16.45
N LEU A 158 52.44 -13.47 -17.31
CA LEU A 158 52.19 -13.98 -18.65
C LEU A 158 52.90 -13.17 -19.74
N VAL A 159 53.18 -11.88 -19.51
CA VAL A 159 53.88 -11.02 -20.47
C VAL A 159 55.36 -11.03 -20.15
N THR A 160 56.16 -11.66 -21.01
CA THR A 160 57.60 -11.88 -20.79
C THR A 160 58.50 -11.07 -21.74
N TYR A 161 57.92 -10.37 -22.71
CA TYR A 161 58.66 -9.53 -23.65
C TYR A 161 58.68 -8.05 -23.18
N PRO A 162 59.78 -7.32 -23.44
CA PRO A 162 59.89 -5.91 -23.07
C PRO A 162 58.89 -5.06 -23.88
N MET A 163 58.18 -4.18 -23.19
CA MET A 163 57.18 -3.26 -23.74
C MET A 163 57.46 -1.83 -23.28
N THR A 164 56.96 -0.85 -24.02
CA THR A 164 56.91 0.53 -23.53
C THR A 164 55.94 0.63 -22.34
N THR A 165 56.03 1.71 -21.56
CA THR A 165 55.09 1.95 -20.45
C THR A 165 53.64 2.05 -20.93
N ALA A 166 53.41 2.63 -22.11
CA ALA A 166 52.08 2.75 -22.71
C ALA A 166 51.54 1.37 -23.14
N ASP A 167 52.36 0.55 -23.80
CA ASP A 167 51.95 -0.79 -24.25
C ASP A 167 51.73 -1.76 -23.08
N SER A 168 52.53 -1.62 -22.02
CA SER A 168 52.34 -2.33 -20.74
C SER A 168 50.95 -2.03 -20.18
N LEU A 169 50.59 -0.75 -20.00
CA LEU A 169 49.26 -0.36 -19.53
C LEU A 169 48.15 -0.86 -20.46
N ALA A 170 48.31 -0.71 -21.77
CA ALA A 170 47.33 -1.18 -22.75
C ALA A 170 47.08 -2.70 -22.65
N SER A 171 48.14 -3.49 -22.47
CA SER A 171 48.02 -4.95 -22.31
C SER A 171 47.38 -5.35 -20.98
N MET A 172 47.62 -4.62 -19.88
CA MET A 172 46.86 -4.80 -18.63
C MET A 172 45.36 -4.56 -18.86
N PHE A 173 45.00 -3.46 -19.53
CA PHE A 173 43.60 -3.19 -19.87
C PHE A 173 43.00 -4.26 -20.79
N ALA A 174 43.77 -4.84 -21.71
CA ALA A 174 43.30 -5.94 -22.56
C ALA A 174 42.89 -7.19 -21.74
N PHE A 175 43.70 -7.58 -20.74
CA PHE A 175 43.31 -8.64 -19.80
C PHE A 175 42.04 -8.28 -19.02
N MET A 176 41.94 -7.04 -18.56
CA MET A 176 40.78 -6.56 -17.81
C MET A 176 39.50 -6.59 -18.67
N TYR A 177 39.56 -6.15 -19.92
CA TYR A 177 38.42 -6.14 -20.84
C TYR A 177 37.96 -7.55 -21.20
N GLY A 178 38.88 -8.49 -21.42
CA GLY A 178 38.55 -9.89 -21.65
C GLY A 178 37.71 -10.48 -20.51
N ASP A 179 38.17 -10.28 -19.27
CA ASP A 179 37.43 -10.69 -18.06
C ASP A 179 36.08 -9.97 -17.96
N LEU A 180 36.05 -8.64 -18.11
CA LEU A 180 34.85 -7.81 -17.97
C LEU A 180 33.76 -8.19 -18.97
N ILE A 181 34.09 -8.42 -20.24
CA ILE A 181 33.12 -8.86 -21.24
C ILE A 181 32.62 -10.26 -20.93
N GLY A 182 33.51 -11.18 -20.54
CA GLY A 182 33.12 -12.52 -20.10
C GLY A 182 32.12 -12.48 -18.95
N GLN A 183 32.31 -11.58 -17.99
CA GLN A 183 31.39 -11.35 -16.88
C GLN A 183 30.05 -10.77 -17.31
N ILE A 184 30.04 -9.69 -18.10
CA ILE A 184 28.82 -9.00 -18.53
C ILE A 184 27.94 -9.89 -19.41
N VAL A 185 28.56 -10.73 -20.25
CA VAL A 185 27.89 -11.69 -21.11
C VAL A 185 27.34 -12.86 -20.27
N LEU A 186 28.22 -13.57 -19.56
CA LEU A 186 27.86 -14.87 -19.00
C LEU A 186 27.22 -14.77 -17.61
N ALA A 187 27.67 -13.86 -16.73
CA ALA A 187 27.24 -13.89 -15.34
C ALA A 187 25.74 -13.54 -15.17
N PRO A 188 25.22 -12.44 -15.73
CA PRO A 188 23.79 -12.13 -15.71
C PRO A 188 22.96 -13.21 -16.39
N LEU A 189 23.44 -13.82 -17.47
CA LEU A 189 22.75 -14.89 -18.18
C LEU A 189 22.58 -16.14 -17.32
N LEU A 190 23.65 -16.60 -16.66
CA LEU A 190 23.60 -17.74 -15.75
C LEU A 190 22.66 -17.48 -14.57
N ILE A 191 22.72 -16.27 -14.01
CA ILE A 191 21.82 -15.87 -12.91
C ILE A 191 20.36 -15.85 -13.39
N ALA A 192 20.08 -15.32 -14.58
CA ALA A 192 18.74 -15.30 -15.18
C ALA A 192 18.21 -16.72 -15.47
N PHE A 193 19.07 -17.62 -15.95
CA PHE A 193 18.71 -19.01 -16.22
C PHE A 193 18.36 -19.75 -14.93
N LEU A 194 19.17 -19.63 -13.88
CA LEU A 194 18.99 -20.35 -12.62
C LEU A 194 17.79 -19.84 -11.81
N HIS A 195 17.49 -18.53 -11.84
CA HIS A 195 16.29 -17.97 -11.23
C HIS A 195 15.00 -18.23 -12.05
N GLY A 196 15.10 -18.97 -13.17
CA GLY A 196 13.95 -19.33 -14.00
C GLY A 196 13.34 -18.15 -14.76
N GLY A 197 14.04 -17.02 -14.81
CA GLY A 197 13.57 -15.80 -15.47
C GLY A 197 13.22 -16.03 -16.94
N LEU A 198 14.05 -16.82 -17.63
CA LEU A 198 13.91 -17.17 -19.05
C LEU A 198 12.61 -17.93 -19.39
N ARG A 199 11.91 -18.49 -18.40
CA ARG A 199 10.71 -19.34 -18.60
C ARG A 199 9.41 -18.73 -18.10
N ARG A 200 9.38 -17.44 -17.73
CA ARG A 200 8.16 -16.81 -17.23
C ARG A 200 7.07 -16.76 -18.33
N PRO A 201 5.85 -17.28 -18.08
CA PRO A 201 4.73 -17.14 -18.99
C PRO A 201 4.36 -15.65 -19.10
N GLY A 202 4.26 -15.12 -20.33
CA GLY A 202 4.02 -13.69 -20.58
C GLY A 202 5.05 -13.01 -21.50
N ARG A 203 6.11 -13.70 -21.92
CA ARG A 203 7.10 -13.18 -22.89
C ARG A 203 6.69 -13.34 -24.36
N SER A 204 5.47 -12.93 -24.71
CA SER A 204 5.06 -12.85 -26.11
C SER A 204 5.96 -11.88 -26.86
N GLY A 205 6.78 -12.39 -27.78
CA GLY A 205 7.66 -11.58 -28.63
C GLY A 205 9.14 -11.53 -28.26
N LEU A 206 9.62 -12.18 -27.18
CA LEU A 206 11.06 -12.19 -26.86
C LEU A 206 11.91 -12.74 -28.01
N LEU A 207 11.49 -13.86 -28.62
CA LEU A 207 12.19 -14.44 -29.77
C LEU A 207 12.19 -13.51 -30.98
N ARG A 208 11.08 -12.82 -31.24
CA ARG A 208 10.96 -11.82 -32.32
C ARG A 208 11.92 -10.65 -32.08
N ASP A 209 11.98 -10.16 -30.85
CA ASP A 209 12.81 -9.01 -30.48
C ASP A 209 14.30 -9.39 -30.50
N LEU A 210 14.67 -10.60 -30.07
CA LEU A 210 16.03 -11.13 -30.23
C LEU A 210 16.41 -11.28 -31.70
N GLY A 211 15.48 -11.75 -32.54
CA GLY A 211 15.67 -11.78 -33.99
C GLY A 211 15.92 -10.38 -34.57
N LEU A 212 15.21 -9.36 -34.07
CA LEU A 212 15.42 -7.97 -34.46
C LEU A 212 16.80 -7.45 -34.04
N VAL A 213 17.27 -7.78 -32.81
CA VAL A 213 18.65 -7.47 -32.40
C VAL A 213 19.65 -8.07 -33.37
N LEU A 214 19.48 -9.35 -33.72
CA LEU A 214 20.39 -10.05 -34.61
C LEU A 214 20.44 -9.41 -35.99
N VAL A 215 19.27 -9.13 -36.59
CA VAL A 215 19.17 -8.52 -37.93
C VAL A 215 19.78 -7.12 -37.96
N VAL A 216 19.47 -6.28 -36.96
CA VAL A 216 20.04 -4.92 -36.88
C VAL A 216 21.55 -4.97 -36.68
N ALA A 217 22.04 -5.82 -35.77
CA ALA A 217 23.46 -5.96 -35.52
C ALA A 217 24.22 -6.46 -36.75
N LEU A 218 23.74 -7.54 -37.40
CA LEU A 218 24.36 -8.04 -38.63
C LEU A 218 24.35 -6.98 -39.74
N GLY A 219 23.22 -6.27 -39.92
CA GLY A 219 23.10 -5.22 -40.93
C GLY A 219 24.12 -4.10 -40.72
N VAL A 220 24.29 -3.63 -39.49
CA VAL A 220 25.29 -2.61 -39.17
C VAL A 220 26.71 -3.14 -39.36
N PHE A 221 27.01 -4.36 -38.92
CA PHE A 221 28.35 -4.93 -39.09
C PHE A 221 28.70 -5.20 -40.57
N LEU A 222 27.73 -5.56 -41.41
CA LEU A 222 27.91 -5.66 -42.86
C LEU A 222 28.24 -4.29 -43.49
N VAL A 223 27.57 -3.21 -43.04
CA VAL A 223 27.91 -1.85 -43.47
C VAL A 223 29.32 -1.47 -43.04
N LEU A 224 29.71 -1.80 -41.81
CA LEU A 224 31.07 -1.53 -41.31
C LEU A 224 32.15 -2.35 -42.04
N GLN A 225 31.82 -3.56 -42.49
CA GLN A 225 32.71 -4.33 -43.34
C GLN A 225 32.89 -3.66 -44.71
N ALA A 226 31.80 -3.18 -45.32
CA ALA A 226 31.85 -2.50 -46.62
C ALA A 226 32.53 -1.13 -46.55
N TYR A 227 32.36 -0.41 -45.43
CA TYR A 227 32.83 0.95 -45.23
C TYR A 227 33.44 1.12 -43.83
N ALA A 228 34.70 0.71 -43.67
CA ALA A 228 35.40 0.72 -42.38
C ALA A 228 35.47 2.13 -41.74
N ASP A 229 35.59 3.18 -42.55
CA ASP A 229 35.67 4.58 -42.08
C ASP A 229 34.38 5.05 -41.39
N LEU A 230 33.26 4.34 -41.60
CA LEU A 230 32.00 4.63 -40.93
C LEU A 230 31.93 4.12 -39.49
N ALA A 231 32.94 3.39 -39.02
CA ALA A 231 32.98 2.83 -37.66
C ALA A 231 32.75 3.89 -36.57
N MET A 232 33.34 5.08 -36.71
CA MET A 232 33.18 6.16 -35.74
C MET A 232 31.73 6.68 -35.64
N TYR A 233 30.93 6.53 -36.70
CA TYR A 233 29.58 7.09 -36.78
C TYR A 233 28.49 6.06 -36.51
N VAL A 234 28.67 4.82 -36.97
CA VAL A 234 27.57 3.83 -37.02
C VAL A 234 27.74 2.71 -35.99
N LEU A 235 28.93 2.52 -35.40
CA LEU A 235 29.18 1.38 -34.49
C LEU A 235 28.21 1.35 -33.30
N LEU A 236 27.92 2.50 -32.69
CA LEU A 236 26.98 2.58 -31.56
C LEU A 236 25.56 2.11 -31.93
N LEU A 237 25.16 2.23 -33.20
CA LEU A 237 23.85 1.80 -33.67
C LEU A 237 23.69 0.28 -33.60
N ALA A 238 24.77 -0.49 -33.74
CA ALA A 238 24.75 -1.95 -33.58
C ALA A 238 24.34 -2.39 -32.16
N PHE A 239 24.57 -1.52 -31.16
CA PHE A 239 24.29 -1.81 -29.75
C PHE A 239 22.99 -1.16 -29.25
N ALA A 240 22.39 -0.23 -29.99
CA ALA A 240 21.11 0.39 -29.64
C ALA A 240 19.99 -0.62 -29.29
N PRO A 241 19.87 -1.78 -29.98
CA PRO A 241 18.86 -2.79 -29.62
C PRO A 241 19.03 -3.38 -28.21
N LEU A 242 20.22 -3.32 -27.61
CA LEU A 242 20.45 -3.77 -26.23
C LEU A 242 19.60 -2.97 -25.23
N PHE A 243 19.53 -1.65 -25.38
CA PHE A 243 18.71 -0.81 -24.52
C PHE A 243 17.22 -1.08 -24.70
N TYR A 244 16.77 -1.30 -25.95
CA TYR A 244 15.38 -1.64 -26.25
C TYR A 244 14.97 -2.96 -25.55
N LEU A 245 15.81 -4.00 -25.63
CA LEU A 245 15.52 -5.28 -24.95
C LEU A 245 15.62 -5.17 -23.44
N GLY A 246 16.58 -4.42 -22.91
CA GLY A 246 16.67 -4.12 -21.49
C GLY A 246 15.38 -3.44 -20.99
N PHE A 247 14.91 -2.41 -21.69
CA PHE A 247 13.68 -1.70 -21.33
C PHE A 247 12.42 -2.58 -21.46
N ARG A 248 12.28 -3.34 -22.55
CA ARG A 248 11.07 -4.12 -22.86
C ARG A 248 10.96 -5.40 -22.04
N HIS A 249 12.06 -6.14 -21.86
CA HIS A 249 12.07 -7.48 -21.25
C HIS A 249 12.78 -7.53 -19.89
N GLY A 250 13.21 -6.38 -19.38
CA GLY A 250 13.94 -6.25 -18.12
C GLY A 250 15.41 -6.68 -18.24
N TRP A 251 16.06 -6.85 -17.10
CA TRP A 251 17.48 -7.20 -17.04
C TRP A 251 17.81 -8.56 -17.67
N GLU A 252 16.87 -9.50 -17.63
CA GLU A 252 17.02 -10.83 -18.24
C GLU A 252 17.03 -10.75 -19.77
N GLY A 253 16.21 -9.87 -20.35
CA GLY A 253 16.24 -9.58 -21.78
C GLY A 253 17.53 -8.87 -22.20
N GLY A 254 18.01 -7.94 -21.37
CA GLY A 254 19.33 -7.33 -21.51
C GLY A 254 20.45 -8.37 -21.50
N ALA A 255 20.44 -9.31 -20.57
CA ALA A 255 21.46 -10.38 -20.47
C ALA A 255 21.50 -11.28 -21.72
N LEU A 256 20.32 -11.68 -22.23
CA LEU A 256 20.22 -12.44 -23.47
C LEU A 256 20.71 -11.64 -24.67
N ALA A 257 20.29 -10.38 -24.79
CA ALA A 257 20.67 -9.52 -25.90
C ALA A 257 22.19 -9.28 -25.92
N THR A 258 22.78 -8.99 -24.77
CA THR A 258 24.22 -8.78 -24.62
C THR A 258 25.00 -10.05 -24.93
N THR A 259 24.48 -11.22 -24.53
CA THR A 259 25.12 -12.51 -24.90
C THR A 259 25.04 -12.78 -26.39
N LEU A 260 23.86 -12.60 -26.98
CA LEU A 260 23.64 -12.81 -28.41
C LEU A 260 24.52 -11.89 -29.23
N LEU A 261 24.53 -10.59 -28.91
CA LEU A 261 25.35 -9.61 -29.61
C LEU A 261 26.84 -9.88 -29.44
N GLY A 262 27.29 -10.21 -28.23
CA GLY A 262 28.68 -10.60 -28.00
C GLY A 262 29.08 -11.84 -28.81
N GLY A 263 28.20 -12.84 -28.93
CA GLY A 263 28.43 -14.03 -29.76
C GLY A 263 28.50 -13.73 -31.25
N VAL A 264 27.65 -12.82 -31.73
CA VAL A 264 27.69 -12.32 -33.11
C VAL A 264 29.02 -11.61 -33.38
N ILE A 265 29.43 -10.68 -32.51
CA ILE A 265 30.70 -9.96 -32.64
C ILE A 265 31.85 -10.95 -32.63
N GLN A 266 31.87 -11.90 -31.69
CA GLN A 266 32.92 -12.91 -31.59
C GLN A 266 33.01 -13.78 -32.85
N GLY A 267 31.88 -14.23 -33.40
CA GLY A 267 31.84 -15.00 -34.64
C GLY A 267 32.36 -14.20 -35.83
N LEU A 268 31.95 -12.94 -35.96
CA LEU A 268 32.40 -12.06 -37.05
C LEU A 268 33.91 -11.73 -36.96
N VAL A 269 34.45 -11.55 -35.74
CA VAL A 269 35.89 -11.38 -35.52
C VAL A 269 36.65 -12.65 -35.91
N GLN A 270 36.19 -13.84 -35.50
CA GLN A 270 36.86 -15.11 -35.85
C GLN A 270 36.89 -15.40 -37.34
N LEU A 271 35.82 -15.03 -38.04
CA LEU A 271 35.73 -15.19 -39.50
C LEU A 271 36.55 -14.12 -40.26
N GLY A 272 37.13 -13.13 -39.57
CA GLY A 272 37.90 -12.05 -40.20
C GLY A 272 37.05 -11.02 -40.96
N PHE A 273 35.74 -10.94 -40.66
CA PHE A 273 34.81 -10.02 -41.33
C PHE A 273 34.89 -8.58 -40.79
N LEU A 274 35.38 -8.39 -39.56
CA LEU A 274 35.46 -7.08 -38.92
C LEU A 274 36.86 -6.49 -39.04
N THR A 275 36.92 -5.29 -39.60
CA THR A 275 38.11 -4.43 -39.67
C THR A 275 38.29 -3.55 -38.42
N VAL A 276 37.26 -3.48 -37.59
CA VAL A 276 37.24 -2.67 -36.35
C VAL A 276 38.12 -3.31 -35.28
N ASN A 277 38.87 -2.49 -34.55
CA ASN A 277 39.72 -2.96 -33.46
C ASN A 277 38.90 -3.66 -32.36
N VAL A 278 39.34 -4.84 -31.94
CA VAL A 278 38.70 -5.64 -30.88
C VAL A 278 38.61 -4.86 -29.56
N THR A 279 39.60 -4.04 -29.22
CA THR A 279 39.56 -3.22 -28.00
C THR A 279 38.44 -2.18 -28.03
N MET A 280 38.15 -1.60 -29.20
CA MET A 280 37.03 -0.67 -29.38
C MET A 280 35.69 -1.41 -29.21
N LEU A 281 35.57 -2.61 -29.78
CA LEU A 281 34.39 -3.47 -29.61
C LEU A 281 34.18 -3.86 -28.14
N GLN A 282 35.24 -4.20 -27.42
CA GLN A 282 35.21 -4.48 -25.98
C GLN A 282 34.75 -3.25 -25.18
N LEU A 283 35.31 -2.07 -25.45
CA LEU A 283 34.94 -0.85 -24.72
C LEU A 283 33.45 -0.51 -24.91
N VAL A 284 32.99 -0.54 -26.16
CA VAL A 284 31.59 -0.24 -26.50
C VAL A 284 30.66 -1.30 -25.89
N LEU A 285 31.00 -2.59 -25.98
CA LEU A 285 30.18 -3.65 -25.40
C LEU A 285 30.16 -3.59 -23.86
N ALA A 286 31.26 -3.23 -23.22
CA ALA A 286 31.31 -3.08 -21.77
C ALA A 286 30.39 -1.95 -21.29
N VAL A 287 30.48 -0.78 -21.92
CA VAL A 287 29.68 0.39 -21.57
C VAL A 287 28.21 0.19 -21.93
N VAL A 288 27.91 -0.19 -23.16
CA VAL A 288 26.52 -0.33 -23.64
C VAL A 288 25.86 -1.57 -23.07
N GLY A 289 26.58 -2.70 -22.97
CA GLY A 289 26.08 -3.93 -22.35
C GLY A 289 25.82 -3.76 -20.85
N GLY A 290 26.76 -3.13 -20.12
CA GLY A 290 26.56 -2.77 -18.71
C GLY A 290 25.39 -1.81 -18.52
N GLY A 291 25.32 -0.75 -19.34
CA GLY A 291 24.22 0.22 -19.32
C GLY A 291 22.86 -0.41 -19.62
N ALA A 292 22.78 -1.30 -20.60
CA ALA A 292 21.55 -2.02 -20.95
C ALA A 292 21.09 -2.97 -19.83
N LEU A 293 22.02 -3.62 -19.13
CA LEU A 293 21.71 -4.44 -17.95
C LEU A 293 21.15 -3.62 -16.80
N VAL A 294 21.79 -2.47 -16.48
CA VAL A 294 21.32 -1.56 -15.42
C VAL A 294 19.97 -0.95 -15.79
N LEU A 295 19.78 -0.51 -17.03
CA LEU A 295 18.49 -0.02 -17.53
C LEU A 295 17.41 -1.11 -17.45
N GLY A 296 17.76 -2.35 -17.80
CA GLY A 296 16.84 -3.48 -17.67
C GLY A 296 16.47 -3.79 -16.23
N ALA A 297 17.41 -3.66 -15.28
CA ALA A 297 17.13 -3.80 -13.87
C ALA A 297 16.23 -2.65 -13.36
N ALA A 298 16.46 -1.42 -13.82
CA ALA A 298 15.61 -0.27 -13.53
C ALA A 298 14.18 -0.45 -14.04
N SER A 299 14.03 -0.89 -15.30
CA SER A 299 12.71 -1.19 -15.88
C SER A 299 11.99 -2.29 -15.11
N THR A 300 12.71 -3.33 -14.68
CA THR A 300 12.13 -4.42 -13.88
C THR A 300 11.66 -3.92 -12.50
N ALA A 301 12.48 -3.13 -11.82
CA ALA A 301 12.15 -2.54 -10.53
C ALA A 301 10.96 -1.57 -10.63
N LEU A 302 10.92 -0.75 -11.68
CA LEU A 302 9.83 0.19 -11.93
C LEU A 302 8.51 -0.52 -12.19
N ARG A 303 8.50 -1.56 -13.05
CA ARG A 303 7.29 -2.37 -13.31
C ARG A 303 6.73 -3.00 -12.03
N ARG A 304 7.60 -3.60 -11.21
CA ARG A 304 7.17 -4.17 -9.92
C ARG A 304 6.64 -3.12 -8.96
N SER A 305 7.24 -1.93 -8.93
CA SER A 305 6.75 -0.81 -8.11
C SER A 305 5.35 -0.40 -8.53
N HIS A 306 5.10 -0.25 -9.84
CA HIS A 306 3.77 0.04 -10.37
C HIS A 306 2.76 -1.07 -10.09
N GLU A 307 3.14 -2.34 -10.20
CA GLU A 307 2.26 -3.48 -9.87
C GLU A 307 1.85 -3.47 -8.40
N ILE A 308 2.80 -3.28 -7.48
CA ILE A 308 2.54 -3.18 -6.04
C ILE A 308 1.65 -1.97 -5.74
N LEU A 309 1.93 -0.82 -6.35
CA LEU A 309 1.15 0.39 -6.15
C LEU A 309 -0.29 0.24 -6.67
N ALA A 310 -0.47 -0.38 -7.83
CA ALA A 310 -1.79 -0.68 -8.38
C ALA A 310 -2.59 -1.61 -7.47
N GLN A 311 -1.95 -2.65 -6.92
CA GLN A 311 -2.60 -3.54 -5.93
C GLN A 311 -3.03 -2.79 -4.67
N ARG A 312 -2.17 -1.90 -4.15
CA ARG A 312 -2.51 -1.06 -2.98
C ARG A 312 -3.68 -0.12 -3.26
N HIS A 313 -3.72 0.51 -4.44
CA HIS A 313 -4.84 1.35 -4.84
C HIS A 313 -6.15 0.55 -4.93
N GLN A 314 -6.09 -0.67 -5.48
CA GLN A 314 -7.27 -1.53 -5.56
C GLN A 314 -7.76 -1.97 -4.17
N GLU A 315 -6.84 -2.31 -3.26
CA GLU A 315 -7.17 -2.66 -1.86
C GLU A 315 -7.81 -1.48 -1.12
N LEU A 316 -7.27 -0.27 -1.29
CA LEU A 316 -7.83 0.93 -0.69
C LEU A 316 -9.22 1.25 -1.26
N ALA A 317 -9.39 1.17 -2.58
CA ALA A 317 -10.69 1.38 -3.22
C ALA A 317 -11.76 0.42 -2.67
N SER A 318 -11.44 -0.87 -2.50
CA SER A 318 -12.39 -1.83 -1.91
C SER A 318 -12.76 -1.49 -0.47
N LYS A 319 -11.79 -1.04 0.35
CA LYS A 319 -12.05 -0.64 1.74
C LYS A 319 -12.90 0.61 1.83
N THR A 320 -12.68 1.58 0.94
CA THR A 320 -13.51 2.79 0.86
C THR A 320 -14.97 2.44 0.54
N THR A 321 -15.20 1.55 -0.44
CA THR A 321 -16.56 1.09 -0.77
C THR A 321 -17.22 0.34 0.38
N GLU A 322 -16.49 -0.49 1.12
CA GLU A 322 -17.01 -1.19 2.30
C GLU A 322 -17.43 -0.20 3.41
N LEU A 323 -16.63 0.82 3.66
CA LEU A 323 -16.97 1.88 4.63
C LEU A 323 -18.20 2.69 4.21
N GLU A 324 -18.35 2.99 2.92
CA GLU A 324 -19.54 3.67 2.39
C GLU A 324 -20.81 2.82 2.57
N GLN A 325 -20.72 1.49 2.35
CA GLN A 325 -21.84 0.57 2.58
C GLN A 325 -22.22 0.50 4.06
N LEU A 326 -21.25 0.34 4.95
CA LEU A 326 -21.48 0.34 6.40
C LEU A 326 -22.10 1.66 6.89
N ALA A 327 -21.63 2.80 6.37
CA ALA A 327 -22.21 4.10 6.69
C ALA A 327 -23.67 4.20 6.23
N ALA A 328 -24.00 3.69 5.04
CA ALA A 328 -25.36 3.65 4.53
C ALA A 328 -26.26 2.72 5.37
N GLU A 329 -25.78 1.54 5.76
CA GLU A 329 -26.51 0.63 6.65
C GLU A 329 -26.80 1.25 8.02
N LEU A 330 -25.80 1.88 8.64
CA LEU A 330 -25.96 2.59 9.91
C LEU A 330 -26.99 3.71 9.78
N GLY A 331 -26.99 4.45 8.67
CA GLY A 331 -28.00 5.46 8.37
C GLY A 331 -29.42 4.88 8.30
N GLN A 332 -29.61 3.76 7.60
CA GLN A 332 -30.92 3.10 7.50
C GLN A 332 -31.41 2.56 8.85
N VAL A 333 -30.51 1.99 9.67
CA VAL A 333 -30.85 1.51 11.02
C VAL A 333 -31.26 2.68 11.91
N GLY A 334 -30.53 3.79 11.88
CA GLY A 334 -30.89 5.01 12.62
C GLY A 334 -32.28 5.54 12.25
N GLN A 335 -32.60 5.60 10.96
CA GLN A 335 -33.92 5.99 10.47
C GLN A 335 -35.05 5.08 11.00
N ARG A 336 -34.81 3.77 11.00
CA ARG A 336 -35.81 2.80 11.46
C ARG A 336 -36.05 2.89 12.96
N LEU A 337 -34.99 3.08 13.74
CA LEU A 337 -35.09 3.25 15.19
C LEU A 337 -35.90 4.49 15.56
N ALA A 338 -35.63 5.63 14.93
CA ALA A 338 -36.39 6.86 15.20
C ALA A 338 -37.88 6.73 14.85
N ARG A 339 -38.21 6.08 13.72
CA ARG A 339 -39.61 5.80 13.36
C ARG A 339 -40.32 4.90 14.37
N LEU A 340 -39.64 3.85 14.84
CA LEU A 340 -40.20 2.94 15.85
C LEU A 340 -40.37 3.64 17.21
N GLU A 341 -39.44 4.51 17.59
CA GLU A 341 -39.55 5.29 18.83
C GLU A 341 -40.76 6.23 18.78
N GLU A 342 -40.93 6.99 17.69
CA GLU A 342 -42.06 7.91 17.55
C GLU A 342 -43.40 7.16 17.49
N GLN A 343 -43.45 6.02 16.79
CA GLN A 343 -44.63 5.16 16.80
C GLN A 343 -44.95 4.64 18.20
N GLY A 344 -43.95 4.14 18.93
CA GLY A 344 -44.12 3.67 20.31
C GLY A 344 -44.59 4.78 21.26
N GLN A 345 -44.07 6.00 21.11
CA GLN A 345 -44.53 7.15 21.89
C GLN A 345 -45.98 7.53 21.57
N ARG A 346 -46.39 7.45 20.30
CA ARG A 346 -47.78 7.69 19.87
C ARG A 346 -48.74 6.65 20.44
N GLU A 347 -48.39 5.36 20.34
CA GLU A 347 -49.19 4.25 20.87
C GLU A 347 -49.32 4.36 22.39
N LEU A 348 -48.22 4.56 23.11
CA LEU A 348 -48.20 4.70 24.57
C LEU A 348 -49.05 5.89 25.03
N ALA A 349 -48.94 7.05 24.38
CA ALA A 349 -49.74 8.23 24.73
C ALA A 349 -51.24 7.95 24.54
N SER A 350 -51.62 7.29 23.44
CA SER A 350 -53.01 6.92 23.17
C SER A 350 -53.55 5.92 24.19
N GLU A 351 -52.76 4.92 24.56
CA GLU A 351 -53.16 3.89 25.54
C GLU A 351 -53.30 4.47 26.95
N LEU A 352 -52.36 5.32 27.37
CA LEU A 352 -52.44 6.05 28.64
C LEU A 352 -53.66 6.99 28.69
N GLU A 353 -53.95 7.71 27.60
CA GLU A 353 -55.12 8.58 27.53
C GLU A 353 -56.42 7.77 27.60
N TYR A 354 -56.47 6.63 26.90
CA TYR A 354 -57.63 5.74 26.94
C TYR A 354 -57.83 5.13 28.34
N GLU A 355 -56.87 4.38 28.87
CA GLU A 355 -57.07 3.65 30.13
C GLU A 355 -57.15 4.56 31.35
N LEU A 356 -56.17 5.45 31.54
CA LEU A 356 -56.10 6.30 32.73
C LEU A 356 -57.06 7.47 32.65
N GLY A 357 -57.24 8.06 31.47
CA GLY A 357 -58.19 9.15 31.26
C GLY A 357 -59.62 8.74 31.58
N HIS A 358 -60.06 7.57 31.09
CA HIS A 358 -61.40 7.05 31.40
C HIS A 358 -61.54 6.67 32.88
N ALA A 359 -60.53 6.05 33.49
CA ALA A 359 -60.56 5.70 34.91
C ALA A 359 -60.68 6.94 35.81
N ILE A 360 -59.89 7.98 35.54
CA ILE A 360 -59.94 9.27 36.27
C ILE A 360 -61.29 9.95 36.07
N HIS A 361 -61.82 9.98 34.83
CA HIS A 361 -63.12 10.59 34.55
C HIS A 361 -64.27 9.85 35.28
N ALA A 362 -64.24 8.52 35.29
CA ALA A 362 -65.20 7.71 36.05
C ALA A 362 -65.08 7.95 37.56
N LEU A 363 -63.85 8.07 38.09
CA LEU A 363 -63.59 8.38 39.49
C LEU A 363 -64.13 9.76 39.88
N GLY A 364 -63.87 10.79 39.05
CA GLY A 364 -64.39 12.15 39.24
C GLY A 364 -65.92 12.22 39.19
N THR A 365 -66.55 11.42 38.32
CA THR A 365 -68.01 11.30 38.25
C THR A 365 -68.59 10.65 39.51
N ARG A 366 -67.97 9.55 40.00
CA ARG A 366 -68.38 8.89 41.25
C ARG A 366 -68.25 9.80 42.47
N ILE A 367 -67.17 10.57 42.56
CA ILE A 367 -66.98 11.58 43.63
C ILE A 367 -68.06 12.66 43.55
N SER A 368 -68.36 13.16 42.34
CA SER A 368 -69.40 14.18 42.12
C SER A 368 -70.82 13.68 42.45
N LEU A 369 -71.10 12.39 42.24
CA LEU A 369 -72.34 11.74 42.67
C LEU A 369 -72.37 11.55 44.19
N ALA A 370 -71.28 11.13 44.82
CA ALA A 370 -71.17 10.97 46.27
C ALA A 370 -71.39 12.31 47.02
N PHE A 371 -70.98 13.44 46.43
CA PHE A 371 -71.29 14.78 46.96
C PHE A 371 -72.79 15.06 47.09
N ARG A 372 -73.66 14.37 46.33
CA ARG A 372 -75.12 14.55 46.40
C ARG A 372 -75.76 13.79 47.56
N ASP A 373 -75.12 12.74 48.06
CA ASP A 373 -75.68 11.82 49.06
C ASP A 373 -75.13 12.06 50.48
N VAL A 374 -74.02 12.80 50.63
CA VAL A 374 -73.40 13.15 51.92
C VAL A 374 -74.14 14.32 52.59
N ARG A 375 -74.36 14.22 53.91
CA ARG A 375 -75.07 15.25 54.72
C ARG A 375 -74.29 15.75 55.93
N ASP A 376 -73.11 15.20 56.20
CA ASP A 376 -72.24 15.55 57.32
C ASP A 376 -70.99 16.33 56.88
N GLU A 377 -70.51 17.23 57.74
CA GLU A 377 -69.34 18.08 57.44
C GLU A 377 -68.05 17.29 57.23
N GLN A 378 -67.87 16.16 57.92
CA GLN A 378 -66.67 15.33 57.80
C GLN A 378 -66.61 14.60 56.45
N GLY A 379 -67.71 13.98 56.02
CA GLY A 379 -67.83 13.38 54.68
C GLY A 379 -67.62 14.38 53.55
N THR A 380 -68.08 15.62 53.74
CA THR A 380 -67.92 16.70 52.73
C THR A 380 -66.45 17.09 52.56
N ARG A 381 -65.73 17.29 53.67
CA ARG A 381 -64.28 17.60 53.63
C ARG A 381 -63.45 16.47 53.02
N LEU A 382 -63.81 15.21 53.29
CA LEU A 382 -63.14 14.05 52.69
C LEU A 382 -63.34 14.01 51.17
N LEU A 383 -64.57 14.22 50.68
CA LEU A 383 -64.86 14.26 49.24
C LEU A 383 -64.18 15.44 48.54
N GLU A 384 -64.03 16.58 49.22
CA GLU A 384 -63.30 17.74 48.70
C GLU A 384 -61.81 17.45 48.54
N SER A 385 -61.20 16.80 49.54
CA SER A 385 -59.81 16.31 49.45
C SER A 385 -59.62 15.27 48.35
N LEU A 386 -60.56 14.33 48.18
CA LEU A 386 -60.51 13.35 47.09
C LEU A 386 -60.67 14.01 45.72
N ARG A 387 -61.55 15.00 45.57
CA ARG A 387 -61.71 15.75 44.32
C ARG A 387 -60.43 16.48 43.95
N GLU A 388 -59.76 17.10 44.93
CA GLU A 388 -58.49 17.79 44.72
C GLU A 388 -57.38 16.82 44.31
N GLN A 389 -57.27 15.66 44.98
CA GLN A 389 -56.32 14.61 44.59
C GLN A 389 -56.59 14.08 43.17
N VAL A 390 -57.85 13.87 42.78
CA VAL A 390 -58.19 13.45 41.41
C VAL A 390 -57.82 14.51 40.39
N ARG A 391 -58.00 15.80 40.73
CA ARG A 391 -57.59 16.91 39.88
C ARG A 391 -56.07 16.98 39.73
N GLU A 392 -55.33 16.81 40.81
CA GLU A 392 -53.86 16.78 40.81
C GLU A 392 -53.32 15.60 39.98
N ILE A 393 -53.94 14.42 40.09
CA ILE A 393 -53.61 13.24 39.26
C ILE A 393 -53.94 13.51 37.79
N GLN A 394 -55.09 14.11 37.49
CA GLN A 394 -55.49 14.48 36.13
C GLN A 394 -54.52 15.49 35.49
N ASP A 395 -54.10 16.51 36.25
CA ASP A 395 -53.16 17.52 35.79
C ASP A 395 -51.75 16.95 35.62
N SER A 396 -51.35 15.99 36.47
CA SER A 396 -50.11 15.24 36.33
C SER A 396 -50.13 14.31 35.12
N LEU A 397 -51.23 13.60 34.86
CA LEU A 397 -51.42 12.80 33.65
C LEU A 397 -51.36 13.66 32.39
N ARG A 398 -52.05 14.80 32.37
CA ARG A 398 -52.01 15.75 31.25
C ARG A 398 -50.60 16.30 31.01
N ARG A 399 -49.84 16.59 32.07
CA ARG A 399 -48.42 16.97 31.96
C ARG A 399 -47.58 15.85 31.34
N ALA A 400 -47.73 14.61 31.79
CA ALA A 400 -47.01 13.46 31.24
C ALA A 400 -47.37 13.19 29.76
N LEU A 401 -48.65 13.24 29.41
CA LEU A 401 -49.13 13.08 28.03
C LEU A 401 -48.58 14.18 27.11
N ARG A 402 -48.54 15.45 27.57
CA ARG A 402 -47.94 16.56 26.82
C ARG A 402 -46.45 16.38 26.53
N GLN A 403 -45.72 15.68 27.41
CA GLN A 403 -44.31 15.37 27.20
C GLN A 403 -44.10 14.22 26.20
N LEU A 404 -44.98 13.22 26.22
CA LEU A 404 -44.96 12.08 25.29
C LEU A 404 -45.41 12.48 23.89
N ARG A 405 -46.45 13.32 23.79
CA ARG A 405 -47.00 13.85 22.54
C ARG A 405 -47.38 15.33 22.73
N PRO A 406 -46.81 16.27 21.95
CA PRO A 406 -47.19 17.67 22.02
C PRO A 406 -48.43 17.95 21.14
N PRO A 407 -49.67 18.00 21.67
CA PRO A 407 -50.87 18.28 20.87
C PRO A 407 -50.88 19.69 20.25
N GLN A 408 -50.06 20.61 20.76
CA GLN A 408 -49.95 21.96 20.20
C GLN A 408 -49.30 21.98 18.81
N LEU A 409 -48.46 20.99 18.48
CA LEU A 409 -47.83 20.90 17.16
C LEU A 409 -48.86 20.69 16.05
N ASP A 410 -49.89 19.89 16.34
CA ASP A 410 -50.95 19.51 15.40
C ASP A 410 -51.95 20.66 15.15
N THR A 411 -52.08 21.60 16.10
CA THR A 411 -53.17 22.60 16.10
C THR A 411 -52.72 24.03 15.81
N HIS A 412 -51.48 24.41 16.18
CA HIS A 412 -51.02 25.81 16.21
C HIS A 412 -49.73 26.07 15.41
N GLY A 413 -49.11 25.04 14.82
CA GLY A 413 -47.85 25.17 14.07
C GLY A 413 -46.59 25.12 14.94
N LEU A 414 -45.44 24.97 14.31
CA LEU A 414 -44.16 24.73 14.99
C LEU A 414 -43.68 26.00 15.72
N ARG A 415 -43.83 27.16 15.09
CA ARG A 415 -43.43 28.45 15.67
C ARG A 415 -44.11 28.68 17.01
N GLN A 416 -45.44 28.63 17.03
CA GLN A 416 -46.21 28.89 18.26
C GLN A 416 -45.91 27.86 19.35
N ALA A 417 -45.75 26.58 18.98
CA ALA A 417 -45.41 25.50 19.91
C ALA A 417 -44.03 25.68 20.58
N LEU A 418 -43.08 26.31 19.89
CA LEU A 418 -41.76 26.63 20.46
C LEU A 418 -41.77 27.95 21.23
N GLU A 419 -42.45 29.00 20.74
CA GLU A 419 -42.48 30.34 21.37
C GLU A 419 -43.25 30.36 22.70
N THR A 420 -44.43 29.75 22.73
CA THR A 420 -45.39 29.89 23.85
C THR A 420 -45.92 28.55 24.34
N GLY A 421 -45.34 27.44 23.88
CA GLY A 421 -45.76 26.09 24.26
C GLY A 421 -45.11 25.56 25.54
N PRO A 422 -45.28 24.26 25.82
CA PRO A 422 -44.82 23.63 27.07
C PRO A 422 -43.31 23.70 27.31
N LEU A 423 -42.52 23.76 26.23
CA LEU A 423 -41.06 23.88 26.35
C LEU A 423 -40.66 25.24 26.94
N HIS A 424 -41.40 26.30 26.62
CA HIS A 424 -41.20 27.62 27.21
C HIS A 424 -41.55 27.61 28.69
N GLU A 425 -42.72 27.06 29.05
CA GLU A 425 -43.14 26.92 30.46
C GLU A 425 -42.10 26.14 31.29
N MET A 426 -41.56 25.04 30.75
CA MET A 426 -40.53 24.25 31.43
C MET A 426 -39.23 25.03 31.69
N LEU A 427 -38.82 25.89 30.75
CA LEU A 427 -37.64 26.73 30.94
C LEU A 427 -37.90 27.84 31.96
N ASP A 428 -39.07 28.48 31.89
CA ASP A 428 -39.47 29.56 32.79
C ASP A 428 -39.59 29.06 34.25
N ASP A 429 -40.23 27.90 34.46
CA ASP A 429 -40.31 27.22 35.76
C ASP A 429 -38.92 26.90 36.36
N SER A 430 -37.92 26.67 35.49
CA SER A 430 -36.53 26.42 35.90
C SER A 430 -35.67 27.69 36.04
N GLY A 431 -36.24 28.86 35.76
CA GLY A 431 -35.55 30.15 35.81
C GLY A 431 -34.53 30.36 34.68
N VAL A 432 -34.71 29.69 33.53
CA VAL A 432 -33.89 29.83 32.34
C VAL A 432 -34.57 30.79 31.35
N VAL A 433 -33.88 31.87 30.99
CA VAL A 433 -34.38 32.83 30.00
C VAL A 433 -34.38 32.20 28.61
N PHE A 434 -35.54 32.08 27.98
CA PHE A 434 -35.68 31.51 26.64
C PHE A 434 -35.79 32.61 25.57
N GLU A 435 -34.92 32.56 24.55
CA GLU A 435 -34.90 33.52 23.44
C GLU A 435 -34.98 32.80 22.09
N PRO A 436 -36.19 32.57 21.58
CA PRO A 436 -36.39 31.96 20.29
C PRO A 436 -36.36 33.00 19.16
N VAL A 437 -35.63 32.70 18.09
CA VAL A 437 -35.52 33.48 16.86
C VAL A 437 -35.85 32.56 15.68
N PHE A 438 -36.71 33.03 14.79
CA PHE A 438 -37.16 32.26 13.64
C PHE A 438 -36.97 33.04 12.36
N GLU A 439 -36.35 32.42 11.37
CA GLU A 439 -36.06 33.01 10.07
C GLU A 439 -36.63 32.11 8.96
N GLY A 440 -37.33 32.70 7.98
CA GLY A 440 -37.95 31.96 6.88
C GLY A 440 -39.30 31.29 7.20
N PRO A 441 -39.81 30.43 6.29
CA PRO A 441 -41.16 29.87 6.35
C PRO A 441 -41.24 28.62 7.24
N VAL A 442 -41.02 28.78 8.54
CA VAL A 442 -40.99 27.69 9.53
C VAL A 442 -42.24 26.79 9.52
N ASP A 443 -43.43 27.39 9.37
CA ASP A 443 -44.69 26.63 9.40
C ASP A 443 -45.02 25.93 8.08
N ALA A 444 -44.24 26.18 7.01
CA ALA A 444 -44.35 25.48 5.73
C ALA A 444 -43.65 24.10 5.74
N LEU A 445 -42.91 23.77 6.81
CA LEU A 445 -42.32 22.46 6.99
C LEU A 445 -43.41 21.37 7.08
N GLY A 446 -43.13 20.21 6.46
CA GLY A 446 -43.96 19.02 6.57
C GLY A 446 -44.07 18.49 8.01
N GLU A 447 -45.06 17.63 8.27
CA GLU A 447 -45.35 17.09 9.61
C GLU A 447 -44.14 16.41 10.27
N ASP A 448 -43.41 15.59 9.49
CA ASP A 448 -42.22 14.87 9.97
C ASP A 448 -41.09 15.83 10.35
N ALA A 449 -40.85 16.86 9.54
CA ALA A 449 -39.82 17.86 9.80
C ALA A 449 -40.18 18.72 11.02
N ARG A 450 -41.44 19.16 11.14
CA ARG A 450 -41.90 19.90 12.32
C ARG A 450 -41.76 19.09 13.59
N THR A 451 -42.15 17.82 13.54
CA THR A 451 -42.01 16.90 14.67
C THR A 451 -40.54 16.75 15.04
N THR A 452 -39.67 16.52 14.06
CA THR A 452 -38.21 16.37 14.28
C THR A 452 -37.60 17.60 14.95
N VAL A 453 -37.87 18.81 14.44
CA VAL A 453 -37.36 20.06 15.03
C VAL A 453 -37.83 20.22 16.46
N TYR A 454 -39.13 20.05 16.72
CA TYR A 454 -39.68 20.17 18.07
C TYR A 454 -39.06 19.15 19.02
N ARG A 455 -38.88 17.92 18.56
CA ARG A 455 -38.26 16.82 19.29
C ARG A 455 -36.78 17.10 19.60
N ILE A 456 -36.03 17.73 18.70
CA ILE A 456 -34.65 18.17 18.96
C ILE A 456 -34.64 19.29 20.00
N CYS A 457 -35.49 20.30 19.86
CA CYS A 457 -35.65 21.37 20.85
C CYS A 457 -36.04 20.81 22.23
N GLN A 458 -36.96 19.84 22.29
CA GLN A 458 -37.37 19.18 23.53
C GLN A 458 -36.18 18.49 24.22
N ALA A 459 -35.31 17.81 23.47
CA ALA A 459 -34.13 17.18 24.02
C ALA A 459 -33.12 18.22 24.55
N ALA A 460 -32.94 19.33 23.83
CA ALA A 460 -32.08 20.43 24.25
C ALA A 460 -32.62 21.16 25.49
N VAL A 461 -33.94 21.37 25.57
CA VAL A 461 -34.61 21.96 26.74
C VAL A 461 -34.47 21.05 27.96
N ARG A 462 -34.64 19.74 27.80
CA ARG A 462 -34.38 18.78 28.89
C ARG A 462 -32.94 18.83 29.38
N GLU A 463 -32.00 18.98 28.45
CA GLU A 463 -30.59 19.14 28.79
C GLU A 463 -30.35 20.46 29.55
N ALA A 464 -30.96 21.56 29.10
CA ALA A 464 -30.87 22.86 29.76
C ALA A 464 -31.42 22.83 31.19
N VAL A 465 -32.60 22.24 31.39
CA VAL A 465 -33.22 22.09 32.72
C VAL A 465 -32.41 21.15 33.62
N ARG A 466 -31.76 20.13 33.05
CA ARG A 466 -30.87 19.22 33.80
C ARG A 466 -29.61 19.92 34.30
N LEU A 467 -29.08 20.87 33.53
CA LEU A 467 -27.88 21.61 33.85
C LEU A 467 -28.26 22.87 34.65
N GLU A 468 -28.28 22.76 35.98
CA GLU A 468 -28.67 23.84 36.92
C GLU A 468 -27.92 25.19 36.73
N MET A 469 -26.79 25.16 36.03
CA MET A 469 -25.97 26.33 35.72
C MET A 469 -26.42 27.12 34.49
N VAL A 470 -27.33 26.57 33.67
CA VAL A 470 -27.86 27.26 32.49
C VAL A 470 -28.73 28.43 32.94
N ARG A 471 -28.50 29.61 32.37
CA ARG A 471 -29.27 30.83 32.67
C ARG A 471 -30.02 31.36 31.48
N ARG A 472 -29.53 31.06 30.28
CA ARG A 472 -30.14 31.52 29.04
C ARG A 472 -30.04 30.42 27.98
N PHE A 473 -31.13 30.23 27.27
CA PHE A 473 -31.26 29.32 26.15
C PHE A 473 -31.67 30.15 24.93
N ALA A 474 -30.72 30.40 24.03
CA ALA A 474 -30.99 31.09 22.78
C ALA A 474 -31.17 30.06 21.67
N MET A 475 -32.28 30.14 20.94
CA MET A 475 -32.61 29.23 19.85
C MET A 475 -32.78 30.03 18.57
N ARG A 476 -32.07 29.66 17.51
CA ARG A 476 -32.29 30.21 16.17
C ARG A 476 -32.66 29.08 15.22
N LEU A 477 -33.85 29.17 14.65
CA LEU A 477 -34.34 28.26 13.61
C LEU A 477 -34.46 29.02 12.30
N GLU A 478 -33.62 28.69 11.34
CA GLU A 478 -33.64 29.22 9.99
C GLU A 478 -34.14 28.13 9.02
N VAL A 479 -35.14 28.49 8.22
CA VAL A 479 -35.71 27.61 7.19
C VAL A 479 -35.55 28.29 5.83
N LEU A 480 -34.85 27.62 4.92
CA LEU A 480 -34.58 28.11 3.57
C LEU A 480 -35.25 27.20 2.55
N ALA A 481 -36.03 27.78 1.64
CA ALA A 481 -36.61 27.03 0.53
C ALA A 481 -35.49 26.61 -0.45
N ASN A 482 -35.48 25.32 -0.81
CA ASN A 482 -34.46 24.69 -1.65
C ASN A 482 -35.15 23.91 -2.80
N GLY A 483 -35.37 24.59 -3.93
CA GLY A 483 -36.02 23.99 -5.11
C GLY A 483 -37.55 23.90 -5.01
N GLU A 484 -38.18 23.03 -5.83
CA GLU A 484 -39.64 22.96 -5.98
C GLU A 484 -40.40 22.35 -4.78
N ASP A 485 -39.75 21.57 -3.89
CA ASP A 485 -40.42 20.94 -2.73
C ASP A 485 -39.49 20.68 -1.51
N GLY A 486 -38.27 21.24 -1.47
CA GLY A 486 -37.31 20.99 -0.39
C GLY A 486 -37.15 22.18 0.56
N PHE A 487 -36.97 21.93 1.86
CA PHE A 487 -36.56 22.94 2.84
C PHE A 487 -35.23 22.55 3.49
N THR A 488 -34.27 23.45 3.51
CA THR A 488 -33.09 23.33 4.35
C THR A 488 -33.40 23.91 5.72
N VAL A 489 -33.10 23.16 6.78
CA VAL A 489 -33.36 23.54 8.16
C VAL A 489 -32.04 23.66 8.90
N ASP A 490 -31.77 24.86 9.40
CA ASP A 490 -30.63 25.20 10.24
C ASP A 490 -31.12 25.58 11.63
N LEU A 491 -30.73 24.80 12.64
CA LEU A 491 -31.12 24.99 14.04
C LEU A 491 -29.86 25.16 14.89
N ALA A 492 -29.69 26.35 15.46
CA ALA A 492 -28.65 26.65 16.43
C ALA A 492 -29.29 26.83 17.82
N MET A 493 -28.77 26.12 18.82
CA MET A 493 -29.22 26.21 20.22
C MET A 493 -28.01 26.47 21.11
N ASP A 494 -27.98 27.65 21.70
CA ASP A 494 -26.92 28.12 22.58
C ASP A 494 -27.40 28.04 24.04
N LEU A 495 -26.75 27.18 24.83
CA LEU A 495 -26.96 27.08 26.28
C LEU A 495 -25.88 27.90 26.96
N GLU A 496 -26.24 29.07 27.49
CA GLU A 496 -25.33 29.94 28.23
C GLU A 496 -25.40 29.65 29.73
N PHE A 497 -24.24 29.42 30.32
CA PHE A 497 -24.04 29.13 31.72
C PHE A 497 -23.83 30.41 32.54
N SER A 498 -24.10 30.32 33.84
CA SER A 498 -23.79 31.39 34.79
C SER A 498 -22.29 31.67 34.84
N THR A 499 -21.93 32.95 34.83
CA THR A 499 -20.55 33.46 34.90
C THR A 499 -19.83 33.11 36.22
N TYR A 500 -20.57 32.69 37.24
CA TYR A 500 -20.05 32.30 38.55
C TYR A 500 -19.77 30.79 38.69
N THR A 501 -19.95 30.02 37.61
CA THR A 501 -19.81 28.56 37.68
C THR A 501 -18.34 28.16 37.70
N GLN A 502 -17.91 27.48 38.78
CA GLN A 502 -16.50 27.08 38.98
C GLN A 502 -16.10 25.81 38.21
N HIS A 503 -17.08 24.97 37.83
CA HIS A 503 -16.85 23.71 37.12
C HIS A 503 -17.76 23.62 35.90
N LEU A 504 -17.16 23.70 34.70
CA LEU A 504 -17.88 23.50 33.44
C LEU A 504 -18.14 22.01 33.21
N PRO A 505 -19.35 21.62 32.80
CA PRO A 505 -19.68 20.24 32.48
C PRO A 505 -18.88 19.79 31.25
N THR A 506 -18.54 18.51 31.19
CA THR A 506 -17.85 17.95 30.03
C THR A 506 -18.72 18.06 28.79
N LEU A 507 -18.13 18.49 27.68
CA LEU A 507 -18.79 18.55 26.37
C LEU A 507 -19.25 17.14 25.97
N GLN A 508 -20.54 16.85 26.08
CA GLN A 508 -21.12 15.56 25.74
C GLN A 508 -22.25 15.74 24.72
N VAL A 509 -22.15 14.93 23.66
CA VAL A 509 -23.19 14.83 22.64
C VAL A 509 -24.45 14.27 23.30
N VAL A 510 -25.54 15.05 23.27
CA VAL A 510 -26.86 14.59 23.72
C VAL A 510 -27.36 13.47 22.78
N PRO A 511 -27.48 12.21 23.25
CA PRO A 511 -27.84 11.08 22.38
C PRO A 511 -29.18 11.28 21.68
N ALA A 512 -30.18 11.79 22.40
CA ALA A 512 -31.50 12.07 21.85
C ALA A 512 -31.50 13.09 20.70
N ILE A 513 -30.58 14.07 20.70
CA ILE A 513 -30.42 15.00 19.57
C ILE A 513 -29.73 14.28 18.42
N LYS A 514 -28.62 13.58 18.70
CA LYS A 514 -27.83 12.87 17.69
C LYS A 514 -28.67 11.84 16.94
N ASP A 515 -29.44 11.03 17.64
CA ASP A 515 -30.25 9.95 17.05
C ASP A 515 -31.33 10.52 16.12
N ARG A 516 -31.95 11.65 16.51
CA ARG A 516 -32.96 12.35 15.70
C ARG A 516 -32.36 13.01 14.47
N VAL A 517 -31.19 13.62 14.59
CA VAL A 517 -30.47 14.22 13.45
C VAL A 517 -30.00 13.15 12.46
N LEU A 518 -29.50 12.01 12.97
CA LEU A 518 -29.14 10.86 12.12
C LEU A 518 -30.35 10.30 11.37
N ALA A 519 -31.52 10.28 11.99
CA ALA A 519 -32.76 9.83 11.34
C ALA A 519 -33.20 10.72 10.18
N VAL A 520 -32.91 12.02 10.20
CA VAL A 520 -33.17 12.92 9.06
C VAL A 520 -31.96 13.10 8.14
N GLN A 521 -30.92 12.26 8.28
CA GLN A 521 -29.67 12.36 7.53
C GLN A 521 -29.01 13.76 7.62
N GLY A 522 -29.18 14.42 8.77
CA GLY A 522 -28.58 15.71 9.05
C GLY A 522 -27.16 15.62 9.63
N SER A 523 -26.56 16.78 9.85
CA SER A 523 -25.33 16.96 10.61
C SER A 523 -25.63 17.59 11.97
N TYR A 524 -24.93 17.12 13.00
CA TYR A 524 -25.01 17.67 14.36
C TYR A 524 -23.59 17.94 14.85
N LEU A 525 -23.33 19.21 15.16
CA LEU A 525 -22.06 19.69 15.69
C LEU A 525 -22.31 20.28 17.09
N LEU A 526 -21.43 19.90 18.02
CA LEU A 526 -21.42 20.43 19.38
C LEU A 526 -20.13 21.20 19.59
N GLU A 527 -20.24 22.49 19.87
CA GLU A 527 -19.10 23.39 20.03
C GLU A 527 -19.08 24.00 21.45
N PRO A 528 -17.90 24.15 22.08
CA PRO A 528 -17.79 24.89 23.32
C PRO A 528 -17.91 26.40 23.08
N LEU A 529 -18.68 27.09 23.92
CA LEU A 529 -18.68 28.55 24.05
C LEU A 529 -17.94 28.97 25.33
N VAL A 530 -17.52 30.24 25.40
CA VAL A 530 -16.75 30.78 26.55
C VAL A 530 -17.44 30.52 27.89
N HIS A 531 -18.78 30.62 27.91
CA HIS A 531 -19.62 30.30 29.06
C HIS A 531 -20.83 29.49 28.61
N GLY A 532 -20.64 28.41 27.85
CA GLY A 532 -21.80 27.66 27.34
C GLY A 532 -21.47 26.55 26.37
N HIS A 533 -22.51 25.94 25.80
CA HIS A 533 -22.42 24.99 24.70
C HIS A 533 -23.29 25.46 23.54
N ARG A 534 -22.80 25.29 22.31
CA ARG A 534 -23.56 25.50 21.08
C ARG A 534 -23.87 24.17 20.42
N HIS A 535 -25.15 23.92 20.18
CA HIS A 535 -25.65 22.77 19.44
C HIS A 535 -26.13 23.25 18.08
N SER A 536 -25.40 22.90 17.02
CA SER A 536 -25.74 23.25 15.65
C SER A 536 -26.23 22.02 14.90
N VAL A 537 -27.42 22.10 14.35
CA VAL A 537 -28.07 21.02 13.61
C VAL A 537 -28.45 21.52 12.22
N HIS A 538 -28.10 20.75 11.19
CA HIS A 538 -28.45 21.03 9.81
C HIS A 538 -29.03 19.81 9.14
N PHE A 539 -30.17 19.92 8.46
CA PHE A 539 -30.72 18.83 7.66
C PHE A 539 -31.62 19.36 6.53
N VAL A 540 -31.90 18.50 5.55
CA VAL A 540 -32.81 18.80 4.45
C VAL A 540 -34.12 18.05 4.68
N ALA A 541 -35.21 18.81 4.81
CA ALA A 541 -36.57 18.32 4.81
C ALA A 541 -37.12 18.28 3.37
N ARG A 542 -37.87 17.24 3.04
CA ARG A 542 -38.62 17.09 1.79
C ARG A 542 -40.11 17.12 2.05
#